data_AF-A0AAV7QER0-F1
#
_entry.id   AF-A0AAV7QER0-F1
#
_cell.length_a   1.000
_cell.length_b   1.000
_cell.length_c   1.000
_cell.angle_alpha   90.00
_cell.angle_beta   90.00
_cell.angle_gamma   90.00
#
_symmetry.space_group_name_H-M   'P 1'
#
loop_
_entity.id
_entity.type
_entity.pdbx_description
1 polymer ?
#
loop_
_entity_poly.entity_id
_entity_poly.type
_entity_poly.pdbx_seq_one_letter_code
_entity_poly.pdbx_strand_id
1 'polypeptide(L)'
;MGDGHPSNVFDMSMQMLDIQFIPKTNLVLQRHKFFSRIQQKDEDIASYVASLRGLGLSCEFDHLLNSLIRDQLVRCTSDKRIREKLLMRDPNLEEAIQIAKRMEHAAVWLQEMDVKSTQAEQGIVAEIKKKEEPCGAVRWNKSDKDDDGVRVNKVEKRKIQEWRVIKCY
;
A
#
# COMPACT_ATOMS: atom_id res chain seq x y z
N MET A 1 15.22 65.44 -39.12
CA MET A 1 15.67 64.04 -39.14
C MET A 1 15.64 63.59 -37.70
N GLY A 2 14.68 62.76 -37.33
CA GLY A 2 14.50 62.35 -35.94
C GLY A 2 15.56 61.33 -35.60
N ASP A 3 16.47 61.68 -34.70
CA ASP A 3 17.49 60.78 -34.19
C ASP A 3 16.78 59.65 -33.44
N GLY A 4 16.81 58.45 -34.03
CA GLY A 4 16.30 57.22 -33.45
C GLY A 4 17.12 56.87 -32.21
N HIS A 5 16.65 57.34 -31.06
CA HIS A 5 17.19 56.96 -29.76
C HIS A 5 17.14 55.43 -29.61
N PRO A 6 18.25 54.76 -29.27
CA PRO A 6 18.26 53.31 -29.19
C PRO A 6 17.46 52.90 -27.96
N SER A 7 16.28 52.33 -28.17
CA SER A 7 15.41 51.66 -27.20
C SER A 7 16.07 50.43 -26.55
N ASN A 8 17.40 50.40 -26.40
CA ASN A 8 18.17 49.16 -26.31
C ASN A 8 19.23 49.18 -25.20
N VAL A 9 19.76 50.32 -24.74
CA VAL A 9 20.84 50.29 -23.73
C VAL A 9 20.30 49.91 -22.34
N PHE A 10 19.18 50.51 -21.93
CA PHE A 10 18.53 50.17 -20.67
C PHE A 10 17.98 48.74 -20.70
N ASP A 11 17.33 48.34 -21.80
CA ASP A 11 16.82 46.98 -21.98
C ASP A 11 17.93 45.94 -22.05
N MET A 12 19.08 46.22 -22.71
CA MET A 12 20.27 45.36 -22.65
C MET A 12 20.80 45.24 -21.22
N SER A 13 20.84 46.36 -20.50
CA SER A 13 21.36 46.37 -19.12
C SER A 13 20.48 45.50 -18.23
N MET A 14 19.15 45.61 -18.35
CA MET A 14 18.20 44.77 -17.62
C MET A 14 18.29 43.30 -18.03
N GLN A 15 18.42 42.98 -19.33
CA GLN A 15 18.62 41.60 -19.78
C GLN A 15 19.93 40.99 -19.27
N MET A 16 21.03 41.76 -19.27
CA MET A 16 22.32 41.30 -18.75
C MET A 16 22.25 41.07 -17.24
N LEU A 17 21.54 41.92 -16.50
CA LEU A 17 21.29 41.72 -15.08
C LEU A 17 20.45 40.46 -14.86
N ASP A 18 19.36 40.25 -15.60
CA ASP A 18 18.55 39.04 -15.48
C ASP A 18 19.37 37.78 -15.76
N ILE A 19 20.21 37.76 -16.80
CA ILE A 19 21.08 36.60 -17.11
C ILE A 19 22.08 36.29 -15.98
N GLN A 20 22.54 37.31 -15.24
CA GLN A 20 23.53 37.16 -14.17
C GLN A 20 22.90 36.91 -12.80
N PHE A 21 21.69 37.43 -12.56
CA PHE A 21 21.03 37.44 -11.25
C PHE A 21 19.80 36.52 -11.18
N ILE A 22 19.34 35.93 -12.28
CA ILE A 22 18.48 34.73 -12.21
C ILE A 22 19.36 33.62 -11.63
N PRO A 23 19.03 33.07 -10.45
CA PRO A 23 19.76 31.93 -9.92
C PRO A 23 19.60 30.80 -10.94
N LYS A 24 20.67 30.50 -11.69
CA LYS A 24 20.71 29.38 -12.62
C LYS A 24 20.26 28.15 -11.86
N THR A 25 19.08 27.66 -12.19
CA THR A 25 18.53 26.46 -11.57
C THR A 25 19.55 25.36 -11.81
N ASN A 26 20.09 24.80 -10.72
CA ASN A 26 21.04 23.71 -10.85
C ASN A 26 20.27 22.48 -11.35
N LEU A 27 20.27 22.26 -12.67
CA LEU A 27 19.54 21.17 -13.31
C LEU A 27 19.96 19.81 -12.75
N VAL A 28 21.24 19.64 -12.42
CA VAL A 28 21.74 18.41 -11.78
C VAL A 28 21.05 18.19 -10.44
N LEU A 29 20.93 19.25 -9.62
CA LEU A 29 20.23 19.17 -8.34
C LEU A 29 18.73 18.86 -8.51
N GLN A 30 18.05 19.49 -9.46
CA GLN A 30 16.62 19.24 -9.69
C GLN A 30 16.36 17.82 -10.20
N ARG A 31 17.16 17.37 -11.18
CA ARG A 31 17.08 16.01 -11.70
C ARG A 31 17.41 14.98 -10.63
N HIS A 32 18.42 15.25 -9.79
CA HIS A 32 18.71 14.41 -8.64
C HIS A 32 17.51 14.33 -7.69
N LYS A 33 16.88 15.47 -7.32
CA LYS A 33 15.67 15.47 -6.49
C LYS A 33 14.54 14.64 -7.10
N PHE A 34 14.34 14.74 -8.42
CA PHE A 34 13.35 13.93 -9.14
C PHE A 34 13.65 12.43 -9.02
N PHE A 35 14.87 11.99 -9.31
CA PHE A 35 15.23 10.57 -9.29
C PHE A 35 15.37 9.99 -7.87
N SER A 36 15.67 10.82 -6.88
CA SER A 36 15.69 10.42 -5.46
C SER A 36 14.31 10.34 -4.84
N ARG A 37 13.25 10.79 -5.53
CA ARG A 37 11.89 10.77 -4.98
C ARG A 37 11.36 9.34 -4.94
N ILE A 38 11.06 8.84 -3.75
CA ILE A 38 10.49 7.51 -3.50
C ILE A 38 9.11 7.65 -2.86
N GLN A 39 8.14 6.82 -3.24
CA GLN A 39 6.80 6.82 -2.65
C GLN A 39 6.88 6.61 -1.13
N GLN A 40 6.24 7.47 -0.35
CA GLN A 40 6.19 7.31 1.10
C GLN A 40 5.25 6.17 1.49
N LYS A 41 5.43 5.60 2.69
CA LYS A 41 4.69 4.41 3.13
C LYS A 41 3.17 4.59 3.10
N ASP A 42 2.70 5.80 3.44
CA ASP A 42 1.28 6.15 3.58
C ASP A 42 0.83 7.14 2.51
N GLU A 43 1.56 7.22 1.39
CA GLU A 43 1.26 8.11 0.28
C GLU A 43 0.53 7.37 -0.85
N ASP A 44 -0.67 7.85 -1.20
CA ASP A 44 -1.42 7.40 -2.37
C ASP A 44 -0.63 7.67 -3.66
N ILE A 45 -0.74 6.75 -4.60
CA ILE A 45 -0.21 6.84 -5.97
C ILE A 45 -0.54 8.20 -6.63
N ALA A 46 -1.76 8.73 -6.46
CA ALA A 46 -2.13 10.00 -7.08
C ALA A 46 -1.28 11.17 -6.55
N SER A 47 -1.06 11.22 -5.24
CA SER A 47 -0.25 12.24 -4.56
C SER A 47 1.23 12.11 -4.92
N TYR A 48 1.72 10.87 -5.02
CA TYR A 48 3.08 10.57 -5.44
C TYR A 48 3.35 11.06 -6.87
N VAL A 49 2.46 10.73 -7.81
CA VAL A 49 2.58 11.15 -9.21
C VAL A 49 2.46 12.66 -9.36
N ALA A 50 1.57 13.32 -8.59
CA ALA A 50 1.48 14.77 -8.58
C ALA A 50 2.78 15.43 -8.10
N SER A 51 3.41 14.87 -7.06
CA SER A 51 4.73 15.32 -6.58
C SER A 51 5.82 15.19 -7.66
N LEU A 52 5.85 14.06 -8.37
CA LEU A 52 6.80 13.83 -9.47
C LEU A 52 6.59 14.82 -10.62
N ARG A 53 5.32 15.10 -10.98
CA ARG A 53 4.99 16.13 -11.98
C ARG A 53 5.52 17.49 -11.56
N GLY A 54 5.30 17.89 -10.31
CA GLY A 54 5.80 19.16 -9.78
C GLY A 54 7.33 19.29 -9.85
N LEU A 55 8.06 18.25 -9.45
CA LEU A 55 9.53 18.22 -9.53
C LEU A 55 10.03 18.28 -10.99
N GLY A 56 9.36 17.56 -11.88
CA GLY A 56 9.72 17.47 -13.30
C GLY A 56 9.62 18.78 -14.08
N LEU A 57 8.78 19.73 -13.64
CA LEU A 57 8.65 21.05 -14.28
C LEU A 57 9.96 21.85 -14.30
N SER A 58 10.79 21.68 -13.27
CA SER A 58 12.08 22.39 -13.13
C SER A 58 13.28 21.65 -13.75
N CYS A 59 13.06 20.47 -14.34
CA CYS A 59 14.13 19.56 -14.76
C CYS A 59 14.47 19.60 -16.26
N GLU A 60 13.72 20.38 -17.05
CA GLU A 60 13.86 20.47 -18.51
C GLU A 60 13.88 19.07 -19.17
N PHE A 61 12.83 18.28 -18.90
CA PHE A 61 12.65 16.94 -19.48
C PHE A 61 11.84 16.94 -20.78
N ASP A 62 11.19 18.05 -21.12
CA ASP A 62 10.37 18.21 -22.32
C ASP A 62 9.38 17.05 -22.51
N HIS A 63 9.42 16.41 -23.68
CA HIS A 63 8.58 15.28 -24.07
C HIS A 63 8.87 14.00 -23.27
N LEU A 64 10.03 13.87 -22.62
CA LEU A 64 10.40 12.68 -21.84
C LEU A 64 9.77 12.65 -20.45
N LEU A 65 9.21 13.78 -19.97
CA LEU A 65 8.67 13.88 -18.61
C LEU A 65 7.70 12.73 -18.27
N ASN A 66 6.77 12.43 -19.17
CA ASN A 66 5.77 11.38 -18.90
C ASN A 66 6.39 9.98 -18.86
N SER A 67 7.38 9.69 -19.72
CA SER A 67 8.11 8.41 -19.70
C SER A 67 8.91 8.28 -18.40
N LEU A 68 9.61 9.34 -17.99
CA LEU A 68 10.42 9.34 -16.77
C LEU A 68 9.56 9.20 -15.51
N ILE A 69 8.38 9.84 -15.46
CA ILE A 69 7.44 9.65 -14.35
C ILE A 69 6.96 8.19 -14.29
N ARG A 70 6.66 7.59 -15.45
CA ARG A 70 6.27 6.17 -15.50
C ARG A 70 7.40 5.28 -15.00
N ASP A 71 8.63 5.49 -15.48
CA ASP A 71 9.77 4.65 -15.10
C ASP A 71 10.08 4.82 -13.59
N GLN A 72 9.94 6.04 -13.07
CA GLN A 72 10.05 6.34 -11.64
C GLN A 72 8.91 5.70 -10.82
N LEU A 73 7.69 5.66 -11.36
CA LEU A 73 6.56 4.96 -10.73
C LEU A 73 6.84 3.46 -10.61
N VAL A 74 7.36 2.82 -11.66
CA VAL A 74 7.74 1.41 -11.61
C VAL A 74 8.87 1.18 -10.62
N ARG A 75 9.92 2.00 -10.65
CA ARG A 75 11.11 1.85 -9.80
C ARG A 75 10.80 2.05 -8.32
N CYS A 76 10.02 3.07 -8.00
CA CYS A 76 9.93 3.64 -6.65
C CYS A 76 8.55 3.52 -5.99
N THR A 77 7.64 2.74 -6.57
CA THR A 77 6.40 2.37 -5.87
C THR A 77 6.67 1.44 -4.69
N SER A 78 5.91 1.64 -3.62
CA SER A 78 5.94 0.83 -2.39
C SER A 78 5.34 -0.57 -2.61
N ASP A 79 4.30 -0.68 -3.46
CA ASP A 79 3.61 -1.95 -3.72
C ASP A 79 4.31 -2.77 -4.83
N LYS A 80 4.79 -3.96 -4.44
CA LYS A 80 5.43 -4.90 -5.35
C LYS A 80 4.48 -5.42 -6.43
N ARG A 81 3.19 -5.57 -6.12
CA ARG A 81 2.17 -6.08 -7.05
C ARG A 81 1.90 -5.08 -8.17
N ILE A 82 1.84 -3.79 -7.82
CA ILE A 82 1.73 -2.71 -8.80
C ILE A 82 2.94 -2.74 -9.72
N ARG A 83 4.16 -2.78 -9.16
CA ARG A 83 5.40 -2.88 -9.95
C ARG A 83 5.39 -4.07 -10.92
N GLU A 84 5.02 -5.26 -10.45
CA GLU A 84 4.93 -6.46 -11.28
C GLU A 84 3.93 -6.29 -12.43
N LYS A 85 2.73 -5.76 -12.15
CA LYS A 85 1.69 -5.51 -13.15
C LYS A 85 2.11 -4.51 -14.21
N LEU A 86 2.82 -3.45 -13.83
CA LEU A 86 3.32 -2.45 -14.77
C LEU A 86 4.41 -3.02 -15.68
N LEU A 87 5.34 -3.82 -15.13
CA LEU A 87 6.42 -4.46 -15.90
C LEU A 87 5.92 -5.46 -16.95
N MET A 88 4.78 -6.11 -16.72
CA MET A 88 4.23 -7.09 -17.67
C MET A 88 3.56 -6.47 -18.90
N ARG A 89 3.10 -5.21 -18.83
CA ARG A 89 2.18 -4.64 -19.83
C ARG A 89 2.73 -3.42 -20.57
N ASP A 90 3.88 -2.88 -20.14
CA ASP A 90 4.51 -1.66 -20.66
C ASP A 90 3.50 -0.53 -21.00
N PRO A 91 2.66 -0.10 -20.02
CA PRO A 91 1.63 0.89 -20.26
C PRO A 91 2.22 2.29 -20.53
N ASN A 92 1.42 3.17 -21.13
CA ASN A 92 1.72 4.60 -21.08
C ASN A 92 1.50 5.16 -19.65
N LEU A 93 1.89 6.41 -19.39
CA LEU A 93 1.78 6.99 -18.04
C LEU A 93 0.33 6.99 -17.52
N GLU A 94 -0.64 7.36 -18.36
CA GLU A 94 -2.04 7.44 -17.93
C GLU A 94 -2.57 6.05 -17.57
N GLU A 95 -2.33 5.06 -18.43
CA GLU A 95 -2.65 3.66 -18.17
C GLU A 95 -1.98 3.12 -16.91
N ALA A 96 -0.71 3.47 -16.68
CA ALA A 96 0.03 3.06 -15.49
C ALA A 96 -0.62 3.60 -14.22
N ILE A 97 -1.03 4.88 -14.22
CA ILE A 97 -1.74 5.52 -13.12
C ILE A 97 -3.08 4.82 -12.87
N GLN A 98 -3.85 4.53 -13.92
CA GLN A 98 -5.15 3.88 -13.79
C GLN A 98 -5.02 2.46 -13.23
N ILE A 99 -4.03 1.68 -13.69
CA ILE A 99 -3.76 0.34 -13.16
C ILE A 99 -3.41 0.43 -11.68
N ALA A 100 -2.47 1.30 -11.31
CA ALA A 100 -2.02 1.47 -9.94
C ALA A 100 -3.17 1.91 -9.00
N LYS A 101 -3.98 2.89 -9.40
CA LYS A 101 -5.16 3.35 -8.64
C LYS A 101 -6.19 2.24 -8.43
N ARG A 102 -6.49 1.46 -9.48
CA ARG A 102 -7.44 0.35 -9.36
C ARG A 102 -6.94 -0.72 -8.39
N MET A 103 -5.64 -0.99 -8.40
CA MET A 103 -5.02 -1.95 -7.49
C MET A 103 -5.02 -1.46 -6.04
N GLU A 104 -4.70 -0.18 -5.82
CA GLU A 104 -4.76 0.44 -4.49
C GLU A 104 -6.19 0.37 -3.93
N HIS A 105 -7.18 0.77 -4.74
CA HIS A 105 -8.58 0.66 -4.37
C HIS A 105 -8.97 -0.80 -4.07
N ALA A 106 -8.65 -1.75 -4.96
CA ALA A 106 -8.96 -3.16 -4.72
C ALA A 106 -8.34 -3.69 -3.40
N ALA A 107 -7.13 -3.25 -3.05
CA ALA A 107 -6.50 -3.62 -1.78
C ALA A 107 -7.27 -3.09 -0.57
N VAL A 108 -7.72 -1.83 -0.60
CA VAL A 108 -8.53 -1.22 0.46
C VAL A 108 -9.87 -1.97 0.61
N TRP A 109 -10.56 -2.25 -0.50
CA TRP A 109 -11.83 -2.97 -0.47
C TRP A 109 -11.69 -4.38 0.10
N LEU A 110 -10.62 -5.10 -0.24
CA LEU A 110 -10.37 -6.43 0.32
C LEU A 110 -10.14 -6.37 1.84
N GLN A 111 -9.43 -5.35 2.34
CA GLN A 111 -9.25 -5.15 3.77
C GLN A 111 -10.59 -4.86 4.47
N GLU A 112 -11.42 -4.00 3.88
CA GLU A 112 -12.75 -3.71 4.45
C GLU A 112 -13.65 -4.94 4.49
N MET A 113 -13.60 -5.79 3.47
CA MET A 113 -14.38 -7.03 3.43
C MET A 113 -13.92 -8.00 4.52
N ASP A 114 -12.60 -8.15 4.71
CA ASP A 114 -12.03 -9.03 5.74
C ASP A 114 -12.39 -8.58 7.17
N VAL A 115 -12.39 -7.27 7.44
CA VAL A 115 -12.81 -6.70 8.73
C VAL A 115 -14.29 -6.97 9.02
N LYS A 116 -15.16 -6.91 7.99
CA LYS A 116 -16.58 -7.21 8.15
C LYS A 116 -16.84 -8.69 8.41
N SER A 117 -16.14 -9.59 7.72
CA SER A 117 -16.24 -11.04 7.97
C SER A 117 -15.74 -11.41 9.36
N THR A 118 -14.60 -10.85 9.80
CA THR A 118 -14.07 -11.13 11.14
C THR A 118 -14.98 -10.60 12.26
N GLN A 119 -15.62 -9.44 12.10
CA GLN A 119 -16.62 -8.95 13.06
C GLN A 119 -17.88 -9.83 13.11
N ALA A 120 -18.34 -10.34 11.96
CA ALA A 120 -19.46 -11.28 11.90
C ALA A 120 -19.12 -12.61 12.60
N GLU A 121 -17.92 -13.15 12.36
CA GLU A 121 -17.43 -14.36 13.03
C GLU A 121 -17.26 -14.18 14.55
N GLN A 122 -16.69 -13.05 14.98
CA GLN A 122 -16.57 -12.70 16.40
C GLN A 122 -17.93 -12.55 17.09
N GLY A 123 -18.92 -11.98 16.40
CA GLY A 123 -20.30 -11.89 16.86
C GLY A 123 -20.93 -13.26 17.07
N ILE A 124 -20.78 -14.17 16.10
CA ILE A 124 -21.27 -15.56 16.19
C ILE A 124 -20.59 -16.30 17.36
N VAL A 125 -19.27 -16.18 17.52
CA VAL A 125 -18.53 -16.83 18.62
C VAL A 125 -18.92 -16.26 19.99
N ALA A 126 -19.15 -14.96 20.10
CA ALA A 126 -19.62 -14.32 21.34
C ALA A 126 -21.03 -14.80 21.73
N GLU A 127 -21.92 -14.99 20.74
CA GLU A 127 -23.27 -15.53 20.96
C GLU A 127 -23.24 -17.00 21.41
N ILE A 128 -22.35 -17.82 20.84
CA ILE A 128 -22.14 -19.23 21.25
C ILE A 128 -21.63 -19.30 22.70
N LYS A 129 -20.65 -18.46 23.07
CA LYS A 129 -20.12 -18.41 24.45
C LYS A 129 -21.13 -17.96 25.50
N LYS A 130 -22.16 -17.19 25.13
CA LYS A 130 -23.26 -16.82 26.03
C LYS A 130 -24.31 -17.92 26.20
N LYS A 131 -24.42 -18.83 25.22
CA LYS A 131 -25.30 -20.01 25.27
C LYS A 131 -24.62 -21.23 25.91
N GLU A 132 -23.30 -21.22 26.06
CA GLU A 132 -22.62 -22.08 27.01
C GLU A 132 -22.89 -21.55 28.43
N GLU A 133 -24.01 -21.96 29.03
CA GLU A 133 -24.03 -22.02 30.50
C GLU A 133 -22.82 -22.86 30.93
N PRO A 134 -22.06 -22.46 31.96
CA PRO A 134 -20.99 -23.31 32.47
C PRO A 134 -21.65 -24.66 32.77
N CYS A 135 -21.25 -25.72 32.06
CA CYS A 135 -21.76 -27.03 32.42
C CYS A 135 -21.40 -27.20 33.89
N GLY A 136 -22.44 -27.25 34.73
CA GLY A 136 -22.29 -27.21 36.18
C GLY A 136 -21.23 -28.23 36.53
N ALA A 137 -20.21 -27.82 37.28
CA ALA A 137 -19.05 -28.65 37.57
C ALA A 137 -19.52 -30.04 38.04
N VAL A 138 -19.52 -31.01 37.14
CA VAL A 138 -19.95 -32.36 37.47
C VAL A 138 -18.82 -32.92 38.31
N ARG A 139 -19.07 -32.98 39.62
CA ARG A 139 -18.20 -33.65 40.58
C ARG A 139 -18.25 -35.14 40.27
N TRP A 140 -17.22 -35.63 39.58
CA TRP A 140 -17.03 -37.04 39.30
C TRP A 140 -16.82 -37.80 40.61
N ASN A 141 -17.86 -38.51 41.08
CA ASN A 141 -17.70 -39.51 42.12
C ASN A 141 -17.28 -40.84 41.48
N LYS A 142 -16.37 -41.54 42.16
CA LYS A 142 -15.56 -42.65 41.64
C LYS A 142 -16.30 -44.00 41.57
N SER A 143 -17.61 -44.00 41.40
CA SER A 143 -18.42 -45.18 41.69
C SER A 143 -19.56 -45.33 40.70
N ASP A 144 -19.22 -45.57 39.43
CA ASP A 144 -20.10 -46.25 38.50
C ASP A 144 -19.28 -47.39 37.87
N LYS A 145 -19.52 -48.61 38.38
CA LYS A 145 -19.13 -49.84 37.70
C LYS A 145 -20.29 -50.20 36.78
N ASP A 146 -20.06 -50.23 35.49
CA ASP A 146 -21.01 -50.84 34.56
C ASP A 146 -20.87 -52.37 34.69
N ASP A 147 -21.95 -53.04 35.12
CA ASP A 147 -22.03 -54.51 35.27
C ASP A 147 -22.49 -55.23 33.99
N ASP A 148 -22.61 -54.52 32.86
CA ASP A 148 -23.04 -55.13 31.60
C ASP A 148 -21.92 -55.07 30.56
N GLY A 149 -21.19 -56.17 30.47
CA GLY A 149 -20.00 -56.35 29.64
C GLY A 149 -20.23 -56.14 28.13
N VAL A 150 -20.11 -54.89 27.67
CA VAL A 150 -19.91 -54.56 26.24
C VAL A 150 -18.53 -53.94 26.04
N ARG A 151 -17.70 -54.61 25.22
CA ARG A 151 -16.34 -54.15 24.86
C ARG A 151 -16.40 -52.85 24.04
N VAL A 152 -16.01 -51.73 24.65
CA VAL A 152 -15.67 -50.50 23.91
C VAL A 152 -14.29 -50.66 23.24
N ASN A 153 -14.23 -50.48 21.92
CA ASN A 153 -13.01 -50.65 21.14
C ASN A 153 -11.92 -49.62 21.47
N LYS A 154 -10.66 -50.08 21.43
CA LYS A 154 -9.44 -49.37 21.86
C LYS A 154 -9.17 -48.04 21.15
N VAL A 155 -9.80 -47.79 20.01
CA VAL A 155 -9.64 -46.57 19.19
C VAL A 155 -10.33 -45.37 19.85
N GLU A 156 -11.48 -45.56 20.51
CA GLU A 156 -12.23 -44.46 21.13
C GLU A 156 -11.56 -43.94 22.41
N LYS A 157 -10.78 -44.78 23.11
CA LYS A 157 -10.07 -44.38 24.34
C LYS A 157 -8.90 -43.42 24.08
N ARG A 158 -8.33 -43.41 22.87
CA ARG A 158 -7.22 -42.50 22.51
C ARG A 158 -7.70 -41.07 22.25
N LYS A 159 -8.88 -40.93 21.61
CA LYS A 159 -9.48 -39.62 21.33
C LYS A 159 -9.78 -38.84 22.62
N ILE A 160 -10.19 -39.52 23.69
CA ILE A 160 -10.51 -38.87 24.97
C ILE A 160 -9.24 -38.32 25.68
N GLN A 161 -8.08 -38.96 25.50
CA GLN A 161 -6.83 -38.48 26.12
C GLN A 161 -6.16 -37.36 25.32
N GLU A 162 -6.24 -37.36 23.98
CA GLU A 162 -5.64 -36.30 23.15
C GLU A 162 -6.35 -34.94 23.31
N TRP A 163 -7.67 -34.93 23.51
CA TRP A 163 -8.43 -33.70 23.76
C TRP A 163 -8.07 -32.99 25.07
N ARG A 164 -7.51 -33.72 26.05
CA ARG A 164 -7.04 -33.14 27.32
C ARG A 164 -5.75 -32.34 27.18
N VAL A 165 -4.91 -32.64 26.18
CA VAL A 165 -3.60 -32.00 26.01
C VAL A 165 -3.73 -30.69 25.22
N ILE A 166 -4.70 -30.60 24.31
CA ILE A 166 -4.87 -29.46 23.39
C ILE A 166 -5.43 -28.21 24.11
N LYS A 167 -6.11 -28.36 25.26
CA LYS A 167 -6.69 -27.22 26.01
C LYS A 167 -5.75 -26.60 27.08
N CYS A 168 -4.47 -27.00 27.15
CA CYS A 168 -3.52 -26.52 28.17
C CYS A 168 -2.25 -25.86 27.62
N TYR A 169 -2.23 -25.40 26.36
CA TYR A 169 -1.20 -24.50 25.83
C TYR A 169 -1.83 -23.27 25.18
#